data_AF-A0A8B8EEW3-F1
#
_entry.id   AF-A0A8B8EEW3-F1
#
_cell.length_a   1.000
_cell.length_b   1.000
_cell.length_c   1.000
_cell.angle_alpha   90.00
_cell.angle_beta   90.00
_cell.angle_gamma   90.00
#
_symmetry.space_group_name_H-M   'P 1'
#
loop_
_entity.id
_entity.type
_entity.pdbx_description
1 polymer ?
#
loop_
_entity_poly.entity_id
_entity_poly.type
_entity_poly.pdbx_seq_one_letter_code
_entity_poly.pdbx_strand_id
1 'polypeptide(L)'
;MGTENVHVEALQKFFRRNHEDEHAKDRSFLYGKSTNNQRIESLWGMIRRQGIQFWMNFFQELNESGYHDGEYLDQEISRFCFLELVQL
;
A
#
# COMPACT_ATOMS: atom_id res chain seq x y z
N MET A 1 3.00 0.51 -7.76
CA MET A 1 4.40 0.98 -7.83
C MET A 1 4.62 1.91 -6.65
N GLY A 2 5.54 1.57 -5.74
CA GLY A 2 5.81 2.41 -4.57
C GLY A 2 6.51 3.70 -4.97
N THR A 3 6.20 4.80 -4.27
CA THR A 3 6.75 6.14 -4.50
C THR A 3 8.29 6.14 -4.49
N GLU A 4 8.90 5.28 -3.67
CA GLU A 4 10.36 5.12 -3.57
C GLU A 4 11.00 4.62 -4.87
N ASN A 5 10.36 3.70 -5.59
CA ASN A 5 10.92 3.15 -6.83
C ASN A 5 10.97 4.21 -7.95
N VAL A 6 10.05 5.18 -7.93
CA VAL A 6 10.04 6.31 -8.88
C VAL A 6 11.24 7.22 -8.65
N HIS A 7 11.62 7.46 -7.39
CA HIS A 7 12.81 8.25 -7.06
C HIS A 7 14.10 7.52 -7.44
N VAL A 8 14.18 6.21 -7.19
CA VAL A 8 15.32 5.38 -7.58
C VAL A 8 15.49 5.35 -9.10
N GLU A 9 14.40 5.22 -9.85
CA GLU A 9 14.41 5.32 -11.32
C GLU A 9 15.01 6.65 -11.80
N ALA A 10 14.51 7.77 -11.27
CA ALA A 10 14.98 9.10 -11.65
C ALA A 10 16.47 9.29 -11.35
N LEU A 11 16.94 8.84 -10.18
CA LEU A 11 18.34 8.91 -9.79
C LEU A 11 19.25 8.07 -10.70
N GLN A 12 18.88 6.82 -10.98
CA GLN A 12 19.68 5.93 -11.82
C GLN A 12 19.79 6.46 -13.26
N LYS A 13 18.70 6.97 -13.84
CA LYS A 13 18.71 7.61 -15.15
C LYS A 13 19.54 8.89 -15.16
N PHE A 14 19.45 9.72 -14.10
CA PHE A 14 20.21 10.95 -13.98
C PHE A 14 21.72 10.70 -13.94
N PHE A 15 22.19 9.77 -13.11
CA PHE A 15 23.61 9.47 -13.00
C PHE A 15 24.19 8.83 -14.26
N ARG A 16 23.39 8.06 -15.01
CA ARG A 16 23.85 7.34 -16.20
C ARG A 16 23.49 8.01 -17.53
N ARG A 17 23.02 9.26 -17.52
CA ARG A 17 22.59 9.99 -18.73
C ARG A 17 23.68 10.21 -19.79
N ASN A 18 24.95 10.29 -19.36
CA ASN A 18 26.10 10.57 -20.23
C ASN A 18 26.90 9.33 -20.62
N HIS A 19 26.46 8.14 -20.20
CA HIS A 19 27.14 6.89 -20.55
C HIS A 19 26.69 6.40 -21.93
N GLU A 20 27.53 5.63 -22.61
CA GLU A 20 27.27 5.08 -23.96
C GLU A 20 27.21 3.55 -23.98
N ASP A 21 27.25 2.90 -22.81
CA ASP A 21 27.12 1.46 -22.71
C ASP A 21 25.67 0.96 -22.91
N GLU A 22 25.51 -0.35 -23.11
CA GLU A 22 24.23 -1.00 -23.41
C GLU A 22 23.12 -0.73 -22.37
N HIS A 23 23.50 -0.40 -21.14
CA HIS A 23 22.60 -0.13 -20.02
C HIS A 23 22.55 1.35 -19.64
N ALA A 24 22.96 2.27 -20.52
CA ALA A 24 22.91 3.71 -20.25
C ALA A 24 21.51 4.32 -20.44
N LYS A 25 21.33 5.56 -19.94
CA LYS A 25 20.11 6.38 -20.11
C LYS A 25 18.85 5.64 -19.62
N ASP A 26 17.86 5.46 -20.49
CA ASP A 26 16.59 4.81 -20.13
C ASP A 26 16.73 3.34 -19.77
N ARG A 27 17.83 2.69 -20.18
CA ARG A 27 18.14 1.29 -19.87
C ARG A 27 18.90 1.12 -18.54
N SER A 28 19.17 2.23 -17.86
CA SER A 28 19.89 2.26 -16.58
C SER A 28 19.05 1.83 -15.37
N PHE A 29 17.74 1.71 -15.56
CA PHE A 29 16.82 1.24 -14.54
C PHE A 29 15.92 0.15 -15.12
N LEU A 30 15.71 -0.90 -14.33
CA LEU A 30 14.73 -1.95 -14.61
C LEU A 30 13.84 -2.13 -13.39
N TYR A 31 12.52 -2.06 -13.58
CA TYR A 31 11.59 -2.50 -12.55
C TYR A 31 11.75 -4.02 -12.35
N GLY A 32 12.49 -4.41 -11.31
CA GLY A 32 12.51 -5.78 -10.85
C GLY A 32 11.13 -6.21 -10.34
N LYS A 33 10.78 -7.49 -10.48
CA LYS A 33 9.60 -8.05 -9.81
C LYS A 33 9.83 -7.95 -8.31
N SER A 34 9.08 -7.08 -7.63
CA SER A 34 8.99 -7.12 -6.17
C SER A 34 8.05 -8.27 -5.79
N THR A 35 8.56 -9.49 -5.78
CA THR A 35 7.78 -10.72 -5.57
C THR A 35 6.99 -10.66 -4.26
N ASN A 36 7.55 -10.04 -3.22
CA ASN A 36 6.86 -9.82 -1.95
C ASN A 36 5.72 -8.80 -2.06
N ASN A 37 5.93 -7.67 -2.75
CA ASN A 37 4.86 -6.69 -2.94
C ASN A 37 3.73 -7.23 -3.82
N GLN A 38 4.06 -8.01 -4.86
CA GLN A 38 3.06 -8.65 -5.73
C GLN A 38 2.21 -9.67 -4.97
N ARG A 39 2.81 -10.45 -4.06
CA ARG A 39 2.05 -11.38 -3.21
C ARG A 39 1.10 -10.65 -2.27
N ILE A 40 1.56 -9.58 -1.63
CA ILE A 40 0.73 -8.75 -0.75
C ILE A 40 -0.38 -8.06 -1.56
N GLU A 41 -0.08 -7.46 -2.70
CA GLU A 41 -1.07 -6.84 -3.60
C GLU A 41 -2.10 -7.85 -4.12
N SER A 42 -1.67 -9.07 -4.46
CA SER A 42 -2.56 -10.16 -4.88
C SER A 42 -3.49 -10.61 -3.74
N LEU A 43 -2.94 -10.75 -2.53
CA LEU A 43 -3.71 -11.05 -1.31
C LEU A 43 -4.74 -9.95 -1.04
N TRP A 44 -4.33 -8.68 -1.04
CA TRP A 44 -5.24 -7.54 -0.91
C TRP A 44 -6.34 -7.55 -1.96
N GLY A 45 -6.00 -7.84 -3.23
CA GLY A 45 -6.96 -7.96 -4.31
C GLY A 45 -7.97 -9.09 -4.09
N MET A 46 -7.53 -10.24 -3.56
CA MET A 46 -8.42 -11.35 -3.22
C MET A 46 -9.36 -10.99 -2.07
N ILE A 47 -8.84 -10.44 -0.98
CA ILE A 47 -9.64 -10.10 0.20
C ILE A 47 -10.65 -8.98 -0.13
N ARG A 48 -10.27 -7.99 -0.95
CA ARG A 48 -11.21 -6.98 -1.47
C ARG A 48 -12.37 -7.57 -2.24
N ARG A 49 -12.12 -8.59 -3.09
CA ARG A 49 -13.18 -9.30 -3.80
C ARG A 49 -14.11 -10.11 -2.88
N GLN A 50 -13.64 -10.48 -1.69
CA GLN A 50 -14.44 -11.20 -0.68
C GLN A 50 -15.23 -10.26 0.25
N GLY A 51 -15.31 -8.96 -0.06
CA GLY A 51 -16.22 -8.04 0.64
C GLY A 51 -15.57 -7.14 1.69
N ILE A 52 -14.25 -7.24 1.91
CA ILE A 52 -13.59 -6.35 2.90
C ILE A 52 -13.62 -4.87 2.50
N GLN A 53 -13.90 -4.56 1.23
CA GLN A 53 -14.05 -3.19 0.76
C GLN A 53 -15.17 -2.44 1.49
N PHE A 54 -16.26 -3.13 1.86
CA PHE A 54 -17.32 -2.55 2.67
C PHE A 54 -16.79 -2.08 4.03
N TRP A 55 -16.09 -2.96 4.74
CA TRP A 55 -15.53 -2.65 6.06
C TRP A 55 -14.49 -1.54 6.01
N MET A 56 -13.62 -1.53 4.99
CA MET A 56 -12.66 -0.43 4.81
C MET A 56 -13.36 0.92 4.67
N ASN A 57 -14.43 0.99 3.85
CA ASN A 57 -15.19 2.23 3.67
C ASN A 57 -15.91 2.64 4.97
N PHE A 58 -16.55 1.68 5.66
CA PHE A 58 -17.24 1.92 6.92
C PHE A 58 -16.31 2.51 7.99
N PHE A 59 -15.13 1.91 8.19
CA PHE A 59 -14.17 2.42 9.17
C PHE A 59 -13.57 3.76 8.76
N GLN A 60 -13.44 4.03 7.46
CA GLN A 60 -13.00 5.33 6.98
C GLN A 60 -14.05 6.41 7.24
N GLU A 61 -15.32 6.15 6.95
CA GLU A 61 -16.42 7.06 7.27
C GLU A 61 -16.53 7.31 8.77
N LEU A 62 -16.33 6.27 9.59
CA LEU A 62 -16.32 6.40 11.05
C LEU A 62 -15.21 7.34 11.53
N ASN A 63 -14.01 7.21 10.97
CA ASN A 63 -12.88 8.07 11.29
C ASN A 63 -13.08 9.52 10.80
N GLU A 64 -13.76 9.72 9.67
CA GLU A 64 -14.06 11.04 9.12
C GLU A 64 -15.29 11.71 9.77
N SER A 65 -16.08 10.95 10.53
CA SER A 65 -17.34 11.42 11.12
C SER A 65 -17.17 12.49 12.21
N GLY A 66 -15.95 12.64 12.76
CA GLY A 66 -15.66 13.51 13.90
C GLY A 66 -16.19 13.00 15.24
N TYR A 67 -16.83 11.81 15.27
CA TYR A 67 -17.25 11.12 16.49
C TYR A 67 -16.20 10.15 17.03
N HIS A 68 -15.14 9.90 16.27
CA HIS A 68 -13.99 9.13 16.70
C HIS A 68 -12.72 10.01 16.58
N ASP A 69 -11.98 10.14 17.67
CA ASP A 69 -10.63 10.71 17.70
C ASP A 69 -9.54 9.63 17.57
N GLY A 70 -9.93 8.35 17.64
CA GLY A 70 -9.02 7.22 17.51
C GLY A 70 -8.13 7.01 18.74
N GLU A 71 -8.43 7.66 19.86
CA GLU A 71 -7.77 7.45 21.13
C GLU A 71 -8.13 6.10 21.74
N TYR A 72 -7.58 5.82 22.92
CA TYR A 72 -7.69 4.51 23.56
C TYR A 72 -9.15 4.00 23.68
N LEU A 73 -10.08 4.86 24.08
CA LEU A 73 -11.48 4.49 24.27
C LEU A 73 -12.15 4.04 22.97
N ASP A 74 -11.97 4.83 21.91
CA ASP A 74 -12.46 4.55 20.57
C ASP A 74 -11.95 3.23 20.00
N GLN A 75 -10.67 2.93 20.27
CA GLN A 75 -10.06 1.69 19.87
C GLN A 75 -10.62 0.48 20.65
N GLU A 76 -10.84 0.62 21.97
CA GLU A 76 -11.44 -0.45 22.79
C GLU A 76 -12.90 -0.69 22.39
N ILE A 77 -13.69 0.35 22.15
CA ILE A 77 -15.07 0.24 21.68
C ILE A 77 -15.11 -0.43 20.31
N SER A 78 -14.25 -0.01 19.37
CA SER A 78 -14.15 -0.65 18.07
C SER A 78 -13.76 -2.13 18.19
N ARG A 79 -12.77 -2.47 19.03
CA ARG A 79 -12.40 -3.86 19.30
C ARG A 79 -13.56 -4.67 19.86
N PHE A 80 -14.34 -4.10 20.78
CA PHE A 80 -15.48 -4.76 21.37
C PHE A 80 -16.62 -4.97 20.36
N CYS A 81 -17.01 -3.92 19.63
CA CYS A 81 -18.11 -3.95 18.66
C CYS A 81 -17.82 -4.88 17.48
N PHE A 82 -16.56 -4.98 17.05
CA PHE A 82 -16.15 -5.78 15.90
C PHE A 82 -15.37 -7.03 16.29
N LEU A 83 -15.43 -7.46 17.55
CA LEU A 83 -14.68 -8.61 18.05
C LEU A 83 -14.97 -9.88 17.24
N GLU A 84 -16.25 -10.13 16.92
CA GLU A 84 -16.70 -11.27 16.12
C GLU A 84 -16.18 -11.22 14.66
N LEU A 85 -15.93 -10.02 14.13
CA LEU A 85 -15.33 -9.85 12.81
C LEU A 85 -13.83 -10.19 12.80
N VAL A 86 -13.13 -9.95 13.92
CA VAL A 86 -11.68 -10.14 14.06
C VAL A 86 -11.30 -11.57 14.48
N GLN A 87 -12.21 -12.29 15.15
CA GLN A 87 -11.98 -13.65 15.66
C GLN A 87 -12.28 -14.78 14.66
N LEU A 88 -12.77 -14.46 13.47
CA LEU A 88 -12.93 -15.39 12.34
C LEU A 88 -11.61 -15.59 11.57
#